data_AF-A0A7W0LEI2-F1
#
_entry.id   AF-A0A7W0LEI2-F1
#
_cell.length_a   1.000
_cell.length_b   1.000
_cell.length_c   1.000
_cell.angle_alpha   90.00
_cell.angle_beta   90.00
_cell.angle_gamma   90.00
#
_symmetry.space_group_name_H-M   'P 1'
#
loop_
_entity.id
_entity.type
_entity.pdbx_description
1 polymer ?
#
loop_
_entity_poly.entity_id
_entity_poly.type
_entity_poly.pdbx_seq_one_letter_code
_entity_poly.pdbx_strand_id
1 'polypeptide(L)'
;HHSNLALPLGLERRLGWLIVTPRMHGIHHSIEEDEVNANWSSGLTLWDWLHGTLKRDVPQQALTIGVRPFDDPESVRLPRMLALPFRSSVR
;
A
#
# COMPACT_ATOMS: atom_id res chain seq x y z
N HIS A 1 5.51 -3.29 10.11
CA HIS A 1 5.48 -2.83 8.70
C HIS A 1 5.43 -4.10 7.85
N HIS A 2 4.38 -4.27 7.07
CA HIS A 2 3.88 -5.54 6.49
C HIS A 2 3.35 -6.58 7.51
N SER A 3 2.03 -6.66 7.66
CA SER A 3 1.34 -7.71 8.41
C SER A 3 0.01 -8.02 7.73
N ASN A 4 -0.36 -9.30 7.66
CA ASN A 4 -1.67 -9.74 7.13
C ASN A 4 -2.74 -9.80 8.23
N LEU A 5 -2.46 -9.23 9.41
CA LEU A 5 -3.39 -9.21 10.53
C LEU A 5 -4.46 -8.14 10.32
N ALA A 6 -5.72 -8.57 10.22
CA ALA A 6 -6.87 -7.67 10.29
C ALA A 6 -7.13 -7.27 11.75
N LEU A 7 -6.86 -6.02 12.09
CA LEU A 7 -7.24 -5.46 13.39
C LEU A 7 -8.74 -5.13 13.42
N PRO A 8 -9.41 -5.27 14.58
CA PRO A 8 -10.76 -4.73 14.75
C PRO A 8 -10.80 -3.23 14.43
N LEU A 9 -11.81 -2.79 13.67
CA LEU A 9 -11.92 -1.42 13.15
C LEU A 9 -11.76 -0.33 14.23
N GLY A 10 -12.36 -0.55 15.41
CA GLY A 10 -12.25 0.40 16.52
C GLY A 10 -10.82 0.54 17.06
N LEU A 11 -10.09 -0.57 17.15
CA LEU A 11 -8.69 -0.57 17.59
C LEU A 11 -7.82 0.10 16.52
N GLU A 12 -8.04 -0.25 15.27
CA GLU A 12 -7.29 0.33 14.15
C GLU A 12 -7.47 1.84 14.06
N ARG A 13 -8.70 2.35 14.24
CA ARG A 13 -8.98 3.79 14.27
C ARG A 13 -8.24 4.51 15.40
N ARG A 14 -8.13 3.90 16.57
CA ARG A 14 -7.41 4.46 17.73
C ARG A 14 -5.90 4.46 17.48
N LEU A 15 -5.34 3.34 17.04
CA LEU A 15 -3.92 3.20 16.75
C LEU A 15 -3.48 4.11 15.61
N GLY A 16 -4.29 4.25 14.56
CA GLY A 16 -4.03 5.09 13.39
C GLY A 16 -3.92 6.59 13.66
N TRP A 17 -4.16 7.04 14.90
CA TRP A 17 -3.84 8.41 15.31
C TRP A 17 -2.37 8.60 15.66
N LEU A 18 -1.66 7.55 16.05
CA LEU A 18 -0.28 7.61 16.52
C LEU A 18 0.67 6.78 15.65
N ILE A 19 0.24 5.59 15.24
CA ILE A 19 1.07 4.61 14.54
C ILE A 19 0.43 4.11 13.24
N VAL A 20 1.28 3.79 12.27
CA VAL A 20 0.87 3.20 11.00
C VAL A 20 0.37 1.77 11.25
N THR A 21 -0.92 1.54 10.98
CA THR A 21 -1.56 0.23 11.18
C THR A 21 -1.38 -0.68 9.95
N PRO A 22 -1.61 -2.00 10.07
CA PRO A 22 -1.60 -2.90 8.91
C PRO A 22 -2.51 -2.47 7.77
N ARG A 23 -3.72 -1.96 8.05
CA ARG A 23 -4.61 -1.43 7.01
C ARG A 23 -4.05 -0.18 6.35
N MET A 24 -3.52 0.78 7.11
CA MET A 24 -2.91 1.99 6.53
C MET A 24 -1.75 1.66 5.60
N HIS A 25 -0.94 0.68 6.01
CA HIS A 25 0.13 0.13 5.19
C HIS A 25 -0.40 -0.60 3.94
N GLY A 26 -1.53 -1.31 4.08
CA GLY A 26 -2.24 -1.92 2.96
C GLY A 26 -2.77 -0.92 1.93
N ILE A 27 -3.30 0.23 2.38
CA ILE A 27 -3.71 1.34 1.51
C ILE A 27 -2.53 1.82 0.66
N HIS A 28 -1.35 2.02 1.28
CA HIS A 28 -0.14 2.38 0.56
C HIS A 28 0.31 1.33 -0.49
N HIS A 29 -0.07 0.06 -0.32
CA HIS A 29 0.23 -1.01 -1.28
C HIS A 29 -0.93 -1.33 -2.23
N SER A 30 -1.98 -0.52 -2.22
CA SER A 30 -3.09 -0.67 -3.15
C SER A 30 -2.63 -0.45 -4.59
N ILE A 31 -3.35 -1.05 -5.53
CA ILE A 31 -3.21 -0.76 -6.96
C ILE A 31 -3.80 0.62 -7.33
N GLU A 32 -4.69 1.17 -6.51
CA GLU A 32 -5.37 2.42 -6.79
C GLU A 32 -4.44 3.61 -6.55
N GLU A 33 -4.40 4.55 -7.50
CA GLU A 33 -3.41 5.63 -7.52
C GLU A 33 -3.58 6.63 -6.38
N ASP A 34 -4.82 6.86 -5.95
CA ASP A 34 -5.15 7.72 -4.82
C ASP A 34 -4.91 7.04 -3.46
N GLU A 35 -4.71 5.71 -3.45
CA GLU A 35 -4.42 4.92 -2.25
C GLU A 35 -2.91 4.68 -2.08
N VAL A 36 -2.22 4.27 -3.17
CA VAL A 36 -0.77 4.03 -3.18
C VAL A 36 0.04 5.29 -2.82
N ASN A 37 -0.47 6.47 -3.20
CA ASN A 37 0.16 7.75 -2.93
C ASN A 37 -0.19 8.35 -1.55
N ALA A 38 -0.61 7.51 -0.60
CA ALA A 38 -0.92 7.88 0.78
C ALA A 38 -0.12 7.05 1.80
N ASN A 39 -0.11 7.47 3.07
CA ASN A 39 0.49 6.77 4.21
C ASN A 39 1.97 6.39 4.02
N TRP A 40 2.82 7.36 3.64
CA TRP A 40 4.25 7.16 3.35
C TRP A 40 5.09 6.83 4.59
N SER A 41 4.59 7.12 5.79
CA SER A 41 5.37 6.92 7.01
C SER A 41 5.63 5.45 7.32
N SER A 42 6.78 5.19 7.95
CA SER A 42 7.02 3.93 8.65
C SER A 42 7.13 4.17 10.15
N GLY A 43 6.13 3.70 10.91
CA GLY A 43 6.07 3.86 12.35
C GLY A 43 5.01 4.86 12.80
N LEU A 44 5.33 6.16 12.80
CA LEU A 44 4.45 7.23 13.32
C LEU A 44 3.65 7.90 12.20
N THR A 45 2.35 8.10 12.41
CA THR A 45 1.47 8.80 11.45
C THR A 45 1.67 10.31 11.41
N LEU A 46 2.47 10.85 12.33
CA LEU A 46 2.77 12.28 12.44
C LEU A 46 3.26 12.86 11.10
N TRP A 47 4.11 12.14 10.37
CA TRP A 47 4.62 12.64 9.11
C TRP A 47 3.54 12.70 8.04
N ASP A 48 2.63 11.72 7.99
CA ASP A 48 1.48 11.76 7.08
C ASP A 48 0.49 12.88 7.42
N TRP A 49 0.36 13.22 8.70
CA TRP A 49 -0.39 14.42 9.12
C TRP A 49 0.28 15.70 8.65
N LEU A 50 1.60 15.85 8.86
CA LEU A 50 2.34 17.05 8.45
C LEU A 50 2.31 17.27 6.94
N HIS A 51 2.39 16.20 6.15
CA HIS A 51 2.47 16.28 4.70
C HIS A 51 1.12 16.06 4.00
N GLY A 52 0.03 15.86 4.75
CA GLY A 52 -1.31 15.73 4.20
C GLY A 52 -1.55 14.43 3.41
N THR A 53 -0.78 13.38 3.69
CA THR A 53 -0.85 12.08 2.99
C THR A 53 -1.60 11.02 3.79
N LEU A 54 -2.18 11.37 4.94
CA LEU A 54 -2.90 10.43 5.79
C LEU A 54 -4.23 9.98 5.15
N LYS A 55 -4.38 8.67 4.91
CA LYS A 55 -5.61 8.06 4.39
C LYS A 55 -6.03 6.85 5.21
N ARG A 56 -7.29 6.78 5.64
CA ARG A 56 -7.78 5.76 6.60
C ARG A 56 -9.19 5.24 6.31
N ASP A 57 -9.85 5.86 5.35
CA ASP A 57 -11.25 5.73 4.95
C ASP A 57 -11.48 4.68 3.86
N VAL A 58 -10.46 3.87 3.57
CA VAL A 58 -10.56 2.71 2.67
C VAL A 58 -10.90 1.45 3.47
N PRO A 59 -12.00 0.75 3.17
CA PRO A 59 -12.33 -0.54 3.79
C PRO A 59 -11.28 -1.61 3.46
N GLN A 60 -10.92 -2.43 4.44
CA GLN A 60 -9.93 -3.50 4.24
C GLN A 60 -10.32 -4.46 3.11
N GLN A 61 -11.61 -4.72 2.92
CA GLN A 61 -12.13 -5.65 1.91
C GLN A 61 -12.10 -5.08 0.49
N ALA A 62 -11.97 -3.75 0.36
CA ALA A 62 -11.87 -3.08 -0.93
C ALA A 62 -10.42 -3.00 -1.45
N LEU A 63 -9.44 -3.25 -0.57
CA LEU A 63 -8.03 -3.16 -0.91
C LEU A 63 -7.62 -4.30 -1.84
N THR A 64 -7.20 -3.93 -3.04
CA THR A 64 -6.50 -4.84 -3.96
C THR A 64 -5.01 -4.49 -3.92
N ILE A 65 -4.20 -5.38 -3.36
CA ILE A 65 -2.75 -5.18 -3.22
C ILE A 65 -2.03 -5.63 -4.49
N GLY A 66 -1.12 -4.81 -5.02
CA GLY A 66 -0.34 -5.17 -6.19
C GLY A 66 0.38 -4.00 -6.84
N VAL A 67 0.85 -4.22 -8.07
CA VAL A 67 1.47 -3.19 -8.91
C VAL A 67 0.75 -3.24 -10.26
N ARG A 68 -0.02 -2.19 -10.62
CA ARG A 68 -0.92 -2.17 -11.79
C ARG A 68 -0.36 -2.78 -13.10
N PRO A 69 0.89 -2.51 -13.53
CA PRO A 69 1.43 -3.12 -14.76
C PRO A 69 1.78 -4.62 -14.68
N PHE A 70 1.61 -5.27 -13.52
CA PHE A 70 2.03 -6.65 -13.26
C PHE A 70 0.92 -7.48 -12.60
N ASP A 71 -0.30 -7.39 -13.13
CA ASP A 71 -1.47 -8.17 -12.71
C ASP A 71 -1.45 -9.61 -13.24
N ASP A 72 -0.77 -9.88 -14.36
CA ASP A 72 -0.54 -11.21 -14.92
C ASP A 72 0.55 -11.98 -14.11
N PRO A 73 0.25 -13.14 -13.50
CA PRO A 73 1.24 -13.97 -12.82
C PRO A 73 2.45 -14.37 -13.69
N GLU A 74 2.27 -14.47 -15.01
CA GLU A 74 3.40 -14.75 -15.92
C GLU A 74 4.39 -13.58 -15.97
N SER A 75 3.92 -12.35 -15.76
CA SER A 75 4.74 -11.13 -15.77
C SER A 75 5.77 -11.09 -14.64
N VAL A 76 5.47 -11.75 -13.51
CA VAL A 76 6.32 -11.82 -12.30
C VAL A 76 7.12 -13.12 -12.19
N ARG A 77 7.21 -13.93 -13.26
CA ARG A 77 8.14 -15.06 -13.29
C ARG A 77 9.58 -14.57 -13.37
N LEU A 78 10.50 -15.31 -12.73
CA LEU A 78 11.92 -14.94 -12.64
C LEU A 78 12.55 -14.48 -13.97
N PRO A 79 12.39 -15.19 -15.12
CA PRO A 79 12.99 -14.73 -16.37
C PRO A 79 12.42 -13.40 -16.87
N ARG A 80 11.12 -13.16 -16.67
CA ARG A 80 10.48 -11.90 -17.07
C ARG A 80 10.88 -10.75 -16.15
N MET A 81 10.98 -11.00 -14.84
CA MET A 81 11.46 -10.01 -13.86
C MET A 81 12.91 -9.57 -14.17
N LEU A 82 13.80 -10.51 -14.45
CA LEU A 82 15.20 -10.21 -14.81
C LEU A 82 15.31 -9.45 -16.15
N ALA A 83 14.34 -9.62 -17.04
CA ALA A 83 14.30 -8.91 -18.31
C ALA A 83 13.70 -7.49 -18.21
N LEU A 84 13.03 -7.12 -17.10
CA LEU A 84 12.37 -5.82 -16.95
C LEU A 84 13.28 -4.61 -17.25
N PRO A 85 14.53 -4.54 -16.76
CA PRO A 85 15.41 -3.39 -17.03
C PRO A 85 15.84 -3.25 -18.49
N PHE A 86 15.67 -4.30 -19.30
CA PHE A 86 16.10 -4.35 -20.70
C PHE A 86 14.91 -4.26 -21.68
N ARG A 87 13.68 -4.26 -21.18
CA ARG A 87 12.48 -4.03 -21.98
C ARG A 87 12.26 -2.52 -22.07
N SER A 88 11.91 -2.03 -23.26
CA SER A 88 11.53 -0.63 -23.44
C SER A 88 10.33 -0.32 -22.54
N SER A 89 10.47 0.67 -21.68
CA SER A 89 9.37 1.18 -20.85
C SER A 89 8.24 1.63 -21.77
N VAL A 90 7.10 0.94 -21.69
CA VAL A 90 5.84 1.49 -22.20
C VAL A 90 5.51 2.67 -21.29
N ARG A 91 5.43 3.86 -21.89
CA ARG A 91 4.94 5.07 -21.23
C ARG A 91 3.50 4.88 -20.77
#